data_AF-A0A9W9NNL1-F1
#
_entry.id   AF-A0A9W9NNL1-F1
#
_cell.length_a   1.000
_cell.length_b   1.000
_cell.length_c   1.000
_cell.angle_alpha   90.00
_cell.angle_beta   90.00
_cell.angle_gamma   90.00
#
_symmetry.space_group_name_H-M   'P 1'
#
loop_
_entity.id
_entity.type
_entity.pdbx_description
1 polymer ?
#
loop_
_entity_poly.entity_id
_entity_poly.type
_entity_poly.pdbx_seq_one_letter_code
_entity_poly.pdbx_strand_id
1 'polypeptide(L)'
;MMRVTLRPRPDDQRLETVQALLLCAHWMPLDTSETGKRYSSRFSETGAWQCLGLAIRWATSLALERSCHLSFQQPQATTRLDARRFRTMLYLVESDHYLALSARRPSYLNPAPLKEALEVFLRGDYVQATDIRLAALFKVACAAHSTGCRPSTIESVEAFDKDVQLIERHFMSSLGDRSMDVFSQHFPFTSLRWYRLSYVCVFLDATDVSQRTGQALTWAIEWASQILFHLSRPCCPVVDGDSQNPIQLEPDPSIVEVMSFAIDHYFVVIAYASFVLVNSWLSNLMDFNLRPHIERSGEIMSVTASGSLLFRLVNVAARTLEAASPPEGHLARRYVPLLHGMAGLISSSDTQVHSPICESIGVQTDPSLPSQQQMQSNLGGDLWEMWQQAGLEPIVWPGPLDGVYNT
;
A
#
# COMPACT_ATOMS: atom_id res chain seq x y z
N MET A 1 5.99 -12.48 -17.60
CA MET A 1 5.73 -11.20 -18.29
C MET A 1 4.35 -11.28 -18.92
N MET A 2 3.40 -10.43 -18.52
CA MET A 2 2.04 -10.45 -19.06
C MET A 2 2.01 -9.84 -20.47
N ARG A 3 1.40 -10.55 -21.43
CA ARG A 3 1.22 -10.06 -22.81
C ARG A 3 -0.27 -9.94 -23.09
N VAL A 4 -0.83 -8.75 -22.88
CA VAL A 4 -2.22 -8.46 -23.27
C VAL A 4 -2.25 -8.21 -24.77
N THR A 5 -2.76 -9.17 -25.54
CA THR A 5 -3.01 -8.99 -26.97
C THR A 5 -4.51 -8.82 -27.19
N LEU A 6 -4.96 -7.56 -27.32
CA LEU A 6 -6.35 -7.28 -27.69
C LEU A 6 -6.53 -7.36 -29.20
N ARG A 7 -7.68 -7.88 -29.64
CA ARG A 7 -8.14 -7.83 -31.03
C ARG A 7 -9.44 -7.02 -31.08
N PRO A 8 -9.35 -5.68 -30.97
CA PRO A 8 -10.53 -4.84 -30.84
C PRO A 8 -11.42 -4.97 -32.07
N ARG A 9 -12.73 -5.06 -31.83
CA ARG A 9 -13.81 -5.04 -32.82
C ARG A 9 -14.60 -3.74 -32.70
N PRO A 10 -15.35 -3.34 -33.74
CA PRO A 10 -16.21 -2.15 -33.65
C PRO A 10 -17.19 -2.20 -32.47
N ASP A 11 -17.70 -3.39 -32.15
CA ASP A 11 -18.60 -3.60 -31.01
C ASP A 11 -17.96 -3.35 -29.64
N ASP A 12 -16.63 -3.32 -29.56
CA ASP A 12 -15.90 -3.09 -28.31
C ASP A 12 -15.86 -1.60 -27.93
N GLN A 13 -16.38 -0.69 -28.75
CA GLN A 13 -16.48 0.74 -28.44
C GLN A 13 -17.66 1.04 -27.49
N ARG A 14 -17.60 0.51 -26.27
CA ARG A 14 -18.68 0.64 -25.27
C ARG A 14 -18.12 0.87 -23.87
N LEU A 15 -18.96 1.38 -22.97
CA LEU A 15 -18.60 1.65 -21.58
C LEU A 15 -18.17 0.36 -20.85
N GLU A 16 -18.84 -0.74 -21.15
CA GLU A 16 -18.57 -2.07 -20.61
C GLU A 16 -17.13 -2.49 -20.83
N THR A 17 -16.53 -2.12 -21.96
CA THR A 17 -15.16 -2.50 -22.29
C THR A 17 -14.14 -1.71 -21.47
N VAL A 18 -14.41 -0.43 -21.17
CA VAL A 18 -13.62 0.36 -20.21
C VAL A 18 -13.72 -0.26 -18.82
N GLN A 19 -14.92 -0.64 -18.38
CA GLN A 19 -15.16 -1.27 -17.07
C GLN A 19 -14.47 -2.63 -16.96
N ALA A 20 -14.49 -3.44 -18.03
CA ALA A 20 -13.82 -4.74 -18.05
C ALA A 20 -12.29 -4.59 -17.93
N LEU A 21 -11.70 -3.59 -18.59
CA LEU A 21 -10.26 -3.31 -18.47
C LEU A 21 -9.89 -2.78 -17.09
N LEU A 22 -10.73 -1.95 -16.48
CA LEU A 22 -10.57 -1.51 -15.10
C LEU A 22 -10.59 -2.68 -14.12
N LEU A 23 -11.59 -3.57 -14.26
CA LEU A 23 -11.65 -4.80 -13.45
C LEU A 23 -10.39 -5.64 -13.63
N CYS A 24 -9.91 -5.79 -14.87
CA CYS A 24 -8.67 -6.52 -15.15
C CYS A 24 -7.44 -5.88 -14.49
N ALA A 25 -7.39 -4.54 -14.37
CA ALA A 25 -6.28 -3.86 -13.71
C ALA A 25 -6.25 -4.08 -12.18
N HIS A 26 -7.41 -4.30 -11.54
CA HIS A 26 -7.54 -4.48 -10.09
C HIS A 26 -7.72 -5.93 -9.63
N TRP A 27 -8.12 -6.80 -10.56
CA TRP A 27 -8.30 -8.24 -10.38
C TRP A 27 -7.79 -8.95 -11.63
N MET A 28 -6.47 -9.18 -11.65
CA MET A 28 -5.88 -9.86 -12.79
C MET A 28 -6.32 -11.33 -12.84
N PRO A 29 -6.77 -11.84 -14.00
CA PRO A 29 -7.18 -13.24 -14.12
C PRO A 29 -6.06 -14.20 -13.71
N LEU A 30 -6.44 -15.33 -13.12
CA LEU A 30 -5.50 -16.40 -12.81
C LEU A 30 -5.18 -17.23 -14.05
N ASP A 31 -3.92 -17.64 -14.16
CA ASP A 31 -3.51 -18.70 -15.07
C ASP A 31 -3.84 -20.07 -14.47
N THR A 32 -4.25 -21.00 -15.32
CA THR A 32 -4.32 -22.43 -14.98
C THR A 32 -3.16 -23.13 -15.65
N SER A 33 -2.41 -23.93 -14.89
CA SER A 33 -1.37 -24.79 -15.46
C SER A 33 -1.99 -25.72 -16.51
N GLU A 34 -1.22 -26.17 -17.51
CA GLU A 34 -1.69 -27.10 -18.55
C GLU A 34 -2.27 -28.40 -17.97
N THR A 35 -1.89 -28.78 -16.75
CA THR A 35 -2.41 -29.96 -16.05
C THR A 35 -3.70 -29.70 -15.28
N GLY A 36 -4.22 -28.47 -15.27
CA GLY A 36 -5.43 -28.04 -14.56
C GLY A 36 -5.34 -28.05 -13.04
N LYS A 37 -4.17 -28.40 -12.48
CA LYS A 37 -3.98 -28.67 -11.04
C LYS A 37 -3.35 -27.55 -10.24
N ARG A 38 -2.85 -26.50 -10.90
CA ARG A 38 -2.24 -25.34 -10.24
C ARG A 38 -2.74 -24.05 -10.86
N TYR A 39 -3.04 -23.09 -9.99
CA TYR A 39 -3.33 -21.72 -10.38
C TYR A 39 -2.11 -20.83 -10.14
N SER A 40 -1.82 -19.90 -11.05
CA SER A 40 -0.78 -18.89 -10.89
C SER A 40 -1.33 -17.49 -11.13
N SER A 41 -1.01 -16.55 -10.23
CA SER A 41 -1.40 -15.15 -10.41
C SER A 41 -0.70 -14.53 -11.62
N ARG A 42 -1.46 -13.78 -12.43
CA ARG A 42 -0.91 -12.92 -13.50
C ARG A 42 -0.57 -11.51 -13.02
N PHE A 43 -0.87 -11.20 -11.76
CA PHE A 43 -0.70 -9.86 -11.23
C PHE A 43 0.76 -9.40 -11.34
N SER A 44 0.91 -8.19 -11.90
CA SER A 44 2.13 -7.39 -11.87
C SER A 44 1.72 -5.93 -11.97
N GLU A 45 2.43 -5.03 -11.31
CA GLU A 45 2.12 -3.60 -11.35
C GLU A 45 2.24 -3.04 -12.77
N THR A 46 3.26 -3.48 -13.53
CA THR A 46 3.37 -3.15 -14.96
C THR A 46 2.17 -3.65 -15.77
N GLY A 47 1.66 -4.85 -15.49
CA GLY A 47 0.45 -5.37 -16.15
C GLY A 47 -0.79 -4.54 -15.82
N ALA A 48 -0.99 -4.22 -14.54
CA ALA A 48 -2.09 -3.36 -14.09
C ALA A 48 -2.03 -1.98 -14.77
N TRP A 49 -0.84 -1.37 -14.83
CA TRP A 49 -0.61 -0.11 -15.52
C TRP A 49 -0.92 -0.18 -17.02
N GLN A 50 -0.53 -1.26 -17.70
CA GLN A 50 -0.87 -1.45 -19.12
C GLN A 50 -2.38 -1.60 -19.35
N CYS A 51 -3.07 -2.38 -18.52
CA CYS A 51 -4.52 -2.54 -18.56
C CYS A 51 -5.23 -1.20 -18.32
N LEU A 52 -4.77 -0.42 -17.34
CA LEU A 52 -5.32 0.89 -17.04
C LEU A 52 -5.09 1.88 -18.19
N GLY A 53 -3.88 1.92 -18.77
CA GLY A 53 -3.58 2.76 -19.93
C GLY A 53 -4.45 2.43 -21.16
N LEU A 54 -4.81 1.16 -21.34
CA LEU A 54 -5.79 0.75 -22.35
C LEU A 54 -7.21 1.26 -22.02
N ALA A 55 -7.63 1.16 -20.76
CA ALA A 55 -8.92 1.67 -20.30
C ALA A 55 -9.03 3.19 -20.53
N ILE A 56 -7.98 3.95 -20.21
CA ILE A 56 -7.87 5.39 -20.46
C ILE A 56 -8.06 5.69 -21.95
N ARG A 57 -7.32 5.01 -22.84
CA ARG A 57 -7.43 5.23 -24.29
C ARG A 57 -8.84 4.99 -24.82
N TRP A 58 -9.52 3.94 -24.35
CA TRP A 58 -10.92 3.69 -24.73
C TRP A 58 -11.89 4.70 -24.14
N ALA A 59 -11.72 5.11 -22.88
CA ALA A 59 -12.53 6.15 -22.27
C ALA A 59 -12.41 7.49 -23.04
N THR A 60 -11.19 7.84 -23.48
CA THR A 60 -10.92 9.01 -24.34
C THR A 60 -11.59 8.85 -25.70
N SER A 61 -11.47 7.68 -26.35
CA SER A 61 -12.12 7.42 -27.65
C SER A 61 -13.65 7.53 -27.57
N LEU A 62 -14.24 7.23 -26.42
CA LEU A 62 -15.67 7.34 -26.16
C LEU A 62 -16.08 8.75 -25.68
N ALA A 63 -15.13 9.68 -25.57
CA ALA A 63 -15.33 11.01 -25.02
C ALA A 63 -16.04 11.00 -23.64
N LEU A 64 -15.74 10.00 -22.80
CA LEU A 64 -16.46 9.77 -21.54
C LEU A 64 -16.36 10.97 -20.60
N GLU A 65 -15.18 11.56 -20.44
CA GLU A 65 -14.98 12.75 -19.60
C GLU A 65 -15.91 13.90 -20.01
N ARG A 66 -15.91 14.25 -21.30
CA ARG A 66 -16.78 15.30 -21.85
C ARG A 66 -18.26 14.96 -21.63
N SER A 67 -18.65 13.72 -21.86
CA SER A 67 -20.04 13.28 -21.62
C SER A 67 -20.43 13.42 -20.15
N CYS A 68 -19.53 13.07 -19.23
CA CYS A 68 -19.74 13.20 -17.79
C CYS A 68 -19.90 14.66 -17.39
N HIS A 69 -19.02 15.55 -17.85
CA HIS A 69 -19.11 16.96 -17.53
C HIS A 69 -20.45 17.57 -18.01
N LEU A 70 -20.86 17.28 -19.26
CA LEU A 70 -22.09 17.83 -19.82
C LEU A 70 -23.36 17.30 -19.14
N SER A 71 -23.43 16.00 -18.83
CA SER A 71 -24.64 15.41 -18.22
C SER A 71 -24.99 16.01 -16.86
N PHE A 72 -23.99 16.47 -16.10
CA PHE A 72 -24.21 17.06 -14.76
C PHE A 72 -24.30 18.59 -14.76
N GLN A 73 -24.20 19.25 -15.92
CA GLN A 73 -24.56 20.67 -16.07
C GLN A 73 -26.09 20.88 -16.03
N GLN A 74 -26.88 19.86 -16.39
CA GLN A 74 -28.35 19.90 -16.37
C GLN A 74 -28.90 18.75 -15.50
N PRO A 75 -28.86 18.90 -14.16
CA PRO A 75 -29.09 17.79 -13.23
C PRO A 75 -30.44 17.08 -13.43
N GLN A 76 -31.46 17.84 -13.85
CA GLN A 76 -32.84 17.36 -14.06
C GLN A 76 -32.97 16.37 -15.23
N ALA A 77 -32.02 16.35 -16.17
CA ALA A 77 -32.01 15.45 -17.31
C ALA A 77 -31.08 14.24 -17.12
N THR A 78 -30.42 14.13 -15.96
CA THR A 78 -29.44 13.07 -15.68
C THR A 78 -30.11 11.70 -15.73
N THR A 79 -29.52 10.76 -16.48
CA THR A 79 -30.00 9.38 -16.53
C THR A 79 -29.15 8.43 -15.68
N ARG A 80 -29.66 7.21 -15.44
CA ARG A 80 -28.88 6.13 -14.81
C ARG A 80 -27.59 5.81 -15.57
N LEU A 81 -27.60 5.94 -16.89
CA LEU A 81 -26.43 5.71 -17.73
C LEU A 81 -25.37 6.81 -17.51
N ASP A 82 -25.78 8.06 -17.34
CA ASP A 82 -24.87 9.17 -17.04
C ASP A 82 -24.19 8.98 -15.68
N ALA A 83 -24.95 8.60 -14.65
CA ALA A 83 -24.39 8.24 -13.34
C ALA A 83 -23.39 7.06 -13.43
N ARG A 84 -23.67 6.06 -14.27
CA ARG A 84 -22.75 4.93 -14.49
C ARG A 84 -21.46 5.36 -15.21
N ARG A 85 -21.55 6.23 -16.21
CA ARG A 85 -20.38 6.82 -16.90
C ARG A 85 -19.55 7.64 -15.92
N PHE A 86 -20.19 8.49 -15.13
CA PHE A 86 -19.53 9.33 -14.14
C PHE A 86 -18.77 8.49 -13.11
N ARG A 87 -19.43 7.49 -12.51
CA ARG A 87 -18.79 6.53 -11.59
C ARG A 87 -17.60 5.82 -12.22
N THR A 88 -17.71 5.41 -13.48
CA THR A 88 -16.61 4.76 -14.21
C THR A 88 -15.43 5.71 -14.38
N MET A 89 -15.69 6.97 -14.72
CA MET A 89 -14.65 8.00 -14.83
C MET A 89 -14.01 8.35 -13.48
N LEU A 90 -14.78 8.39 -12.39
CA LEU A 90 -14.23 8.59 -11.04
C LEU A 90 -13.25 7.46 -10.66
N TYR A 91 -13.65 6.20 -10.86
CA TYR A 91 -12.76 5.05 -10.65
C TYR A 91 -11.53 5.12 -11.53
N LEU A 92 -11.69 5.42 -12.83
CA LEU A 92 -10.58 5.49 -13.77
C LEU A 92 -9.54 6.54 -13.38
N VAL A 93 -10.00 7.74 -12.98
CA VAL A 93 -9.11 8.82 -12.54
C VAL A 93 -8.44 8.46 -11.22
N GLU A 94 -9.19 7.95 -10.25
CA GLU A 94 -8.64 7.51 -8.96
C GLU A 94 -7.53 6.47 -9.16
N SER A 95 -7.78 5.46 -9.97
CA SER A 95 -6.85 4.36 -10.19
C SER A 95 -5.60 4.78 -10.99
N ASP A 96 -5.72 5.78 -11.86
CA ASP A 96 -4.58 6.39 -12.56
C ASP A 96 -3.65 7.12 -11.58
N HIS A 97 -4.22 7.86 -10.62
CA HIS A 97 -3.44 8.54 -9.59
C HIS A 97 -2.90 7.57 -8.54
N TYR A 98 -3.66 6.51 -8.21
CA TYR A 98 -3.20 5.43 -7.35
C TYR A 98 -1.93 4.80 -7.94
N LEU A 99 -1.95 4.39 -9.21
CA LEU A 99 -0.79 3.79 -9.87
C LEU A 99 0.33 4.79 -10.10
N ALA A 100 0.02 6.07 -10.29
CA ALA A 100 1.04 7.11 -10.39
C ALA A 100 1.88 7.18 -9.12
N LEU A 101 1.23 7.10 -7.97
CA LEU A 101 1.91 7.01 -6.68
C LEU A 101 2.56 5.66 -6.46
N SER A 102 1.86 4.54 -6.65
CA SER A 102 2.39 3.20 -6.32
C SER A 102 3.56 2.79 -7.21
N ALA A 103 3.41 2.94 -8.53
CA ALA A 103 4.39 2.51 -9.54
C ALA A 103 5.33 3.64 -10.00
N ARG A 104 5.27 4.82 -9.34
CA ARG A 104 6.08 6.01 -9.65
C ARG A 104 5.96 6.48 -11.11
N ARG A 105 4.82 6.23 -11.75
CA ARG A 105 4.53 6.64 -13.13
C ARG A 105 3.78 7.98 -13.15
N PRO A 106 3.83 8.76 -14.24
CA PRO A 106 2.96 9.92 -14.38
C PRO A 106 1.49 9.49 -14.47
N SER A 107 0.59 10.26 -13.83
CA SER A 107 -0.85 10.19 -14.10
C SER A 107 -1.15 10.86 -15.45
N TYR A 108 -2.13 10.34 -16.19
CA TYR A 108 -2.54 10.84 -17.50
C TYR A 108 -3.86 11.60 -17.51
N LEU A 109 -4.74 11.34 -16.55
CA LEU A 109 -6.06 11.98 -16.49
C LEU A 109 -6.04 13.24 -15.62
N ASN A 110 -6.76 14.26 -16.08
CA ASN A 110 -6.99 15.48 -15.30
C ASN A 110 -8.28 15.32 -14.47
N PRO A 111 -8.23 15.37 -13.13
CA PRO A 111 -9.43 15.25 -12.30
C PRO A 111 -10.33 16.50 -12.33
N ALA A 112 -9.84 17.67 -12.73
CA ALA A 112 -10.56 18.94 -12.57
C ALA A 112 -11.98 18.95 -13.19
N PRO A 113 -12.21 18.47 -14.44
CA PRO A 113 -13.53 18.51 -15.05
C PRO A 113 -14.59 17.68 -14.30
N LEU A 114 -14.17 16.58 -13.68
CA LEU A 114 -15.05 15.72 -12.88
C LEU A 114 -15.26 16.29 -11.47
N LYS A 115 -14.25 16.95 -10.90
CA LYS A 115 -14.34 17.60 -9.59
C LYS A 115 -15.45 18.66 -9.56
N GLU A 116 -15.60 19.43 -10.63
CA GLU A 116 -16.66 20.44 -10.76
C GLU A 116 -18.07 19.84 -10.73
N ALA A 117 -18.25 18.65 -11.31
CA ALA A 117 -19.54 17.96 -11.38
C ALA A 117 -19.82 17.04 -10.17
N LEU A 118 -18.82 16.78 -9.32
CA LEU A 118 -18.90 15.78 -8.25
C LEU A 118 -20.01 16.04 -7.25
N GLU A 119 -20.14 17.28 -6.78
CA GLU A 119 -21.16 17.63 -5.77
C GLU A 119 -22.59 17.56 -6.34
N VAL A 120 -22.75 17.80 -7.65
CA VAL A 120 -24.01 17.61 -8.34
C VAL A 120 -24.32 16.12 -8.45
N PHE A 121 -23.35 15.31 -8.86
CA PHE A 121 -23.49 13.85 -8.93
C PHE A 121 -23.92 13.27 -7.58
N LEU A 122 -23.26 13.65 -6.48
CA LEU A 122 -23.55 13.14 -5.13
C LEU A 122 -24.94 13.53 -4.58
N ARG A 123 -25.62 14.50 -5.19
CA ARG A 123 -27.00 14.88 -4.85
C ARG A 123 -28.04 14.28 -5.78
N GLY A 124 -27.61 13.55 -6.81
CA GLY A 124 -28.49 12.98 -7.82
C GLY A 124 -29.21 11.71 -7.37
N ASP A 125 -30.26 11.36 -8.10
CA ASP A 125 -31.15 10.22 -7.76
C ASP A 125 -30.51 8.84 -7.96
N TYR A 126 -29.38 8.76 -8.66
CA TYR A 126 -28.71 7.51 -9.04
C TYR A 126 -27.41 7.23 -8.26
N VAL A 127 -27.23 7.92 -7.14
CA VAL A 127 -26.11 7.71 -6.20
C VAL A 127 -26.27 6.37 -5.48
N GLN A 128 -25.16 5.67 -5.31
CA GLN A 128 -25.03 4.41 -4.59
C GLN A 128 -24.28 4.62 -3.28
N ALA A 129 -24.48 3.72 -2.31
CA ALA A 129 -23.81 3.81 -1.01
C ALA A 129 -22.27 3.88 -1.12
N THR A 130 -21.70 3.18 -2.10
CA THR A 130 -20.24 3.15 -2.37
C THR A 130 -19.70 4.46 -2.96
N ASP A 131 -20.56 5.34 -3.48
CA ASP A 131 -20.12 6.56 -4.18
C ASP A 131 -19.53 7.60 -3.22
N ILE A 132 -19.96 7.59 -1.96
CA ILE A 132 -19.39 8.48 -0.93
C ILE A 132 -17.92 8.13 -0.71
N ARG A 133 -17.60 6.83 -0.61
CA ARG A 133 -16.23 6.33 -0.49
C ARG A 133 -15.41 6.62 -1.75
N LEU A 134 -15.98 6.38 -2.93
CA LEU A 134 -15.32 6.69 -4.19
C LEU A 134 -15.04 8.19 -4.35
N ALA A 135 -15.99 9.04 -3.97
CA ALA A 135 -15.83 10.49 -4.00
C ALA A 135 -14.74 10.96 -3.03
N ALA A 136 -14.63 10.36 -1.84
CA ALA A 136 -13.54 10.62 -0.92
C ALA A 136 -12.19 10.26 -1.54
N LEU A 137 -12.04 9.09 -2.15
CA LEU A 137 -10.81 8.71 -2.85
C LEU A 137 -10.48 9.63 -4.00
N PHE A 138 -11.46 9.95 -4.82
CA PHE A 138 -11.31 10.87 -5.93
C PHE A 138 -10.84 12.26 -5.45
N LYS A 139 -11.36 12.77 -4.33
CA LYS A 139 -10.89 14.02 -3.71
C LYS A 139 -9.42 13.93 -3.29
N VAL A 140 -8.97 12.77 -2.79
CA VAL A 140 -7.54 12.55 -2.48
C VAL A 140 -6.69 12.52 -3.75
N ALA A 141 -7.15 11.85 -4.81
CA ALA A 141 -6.49 11.86 -6.11
C ALA A 141 -6.36 13.31 -6.66
N CYS A 142 -7.40 14.14 -6.48
CA CYS A 142 -7.35 15.56 -6.84
C CYS A 142 -6.27 16.33 -6.05
N ALA A 143 -6.13 16.05 -4.75
CA ALA A 143 -5.11 16.69 -3.92
C ALA A 143 -3.70 16.29 -4.39
N ALA A 144 -3.47 15.00 -4.65
CA ALA A 144 -2.19 14.51 -5.17
C ALA A 144 -1.87 15.05 -6.57
N HIS A 145 -2.88 15.26 -7.41
CA HIS A 145 -2.71 15.82 -8.76
C HIS A 145 -2.11 17.22 -8.76
N SER A 146 -2.32 18.02 -7.70
CA SER A 146 -1.81 19.40 -7.61
C SER A 146 -0.28 19.50 -7.72
N THR A 147 0.44 18.45 -7.33
CA THR A 147 1.90 18.32 -7.46
C THR A 147 2.30 17.33 -8.56
N GLY A 148 1.38 16.93 -9.43
CA GLY A 148 1.61 15.88 -10.42
C GLY A 148 1.96 14.53 -9.79
N CYS A 149 1.43 14.26 -8.58
CA CYS A 149 1.80 13.11 -7.74
C CYS A 149 3.29 13.03 -7.37
N ARG A 150 4.00 14.17 -7.42
CA ARG A 150 5.45 14.28 -7.17
C ARG A 150 5.73 15.45 -6.22
N PRO A 151 5.49 15.28 -4.91
CA PRO A 151 5.87 16.29 -3.92
C PRO A 151 7.38 16.58 -3.98
N SER A 152 7.74 17.86 -4.06
CA SER A 152 9.14 18.31 -4.07
C SER A 152 9.57 18.96 -2.77
N THR A 153 8.63 19.25 -1.86
CA THR A 153 8.93 19.90 -0.57
C THR A 153 8.15 19.23 0.56
N ILE A 154 8.66 19.35 1.79
CA ILE A 154 8.00 18.82 2.99
C ILE A 154 6.66 19.52 3.24
N GLU A 155 6.57 20.83 2.95
CA GLU A 155 5.31 21.60 3.07
C GLU A 155 4.24 21.05 2.12
N SER A 156 4.65 20.51 0.97
CA SER A 156 3.73 19.86 0.04
C SER A 156 3.17 18.55 0.60
N VAL A 157 3.98 17.81 1.36
CA VAL A 157 3.55 16.61 2.09
C VAL A 157 2.61 16.99 3.24
N GLU A 158 2.94 18.03 4.01
CA GLU A 158 2.08 18.54 5.09
C GLU A 158 0.73 19.04 4.59
N ALA A 159 0.72 19.78 3.47
CA ALA A 159 -0.51 20.29 2.87
C ALA A 159 -1.39 19.14 2.39
N PHE A 160 -0.81 18.17 1.67
CA PHE A 160 -1.51 16.96 1.26
C PHE A 160 -2.06 16.19 2.45
N ASP A 161 -1.29 16.06 3.52
CA ASP A 161 -1.71 15.39 4.74
C ASP A 161 -2.96 16.03 5.35
N LYS A 162 -2.95 17.36 5.50
CA LYS A 162 -4.08 18.14 6.00
C LYS A 162 -5.32 17.97 5.12
N ASP A 163 -5.16 17.93 3.80
CA ASP A 163 -6.24 17.68 2.86
C ASP A 163 -6.85 16.29 3.06
N VAL A 164 -6.02 15.24 3.18
CA VAL A 164 -6.51 13.88 3.43
C VAL A 164 -7.24 13.79 4.78
N GLN A 165 -6.72 14.41 5.83
CA GLN A 165 -7.39 14.45 7.14
C GLN A 165 -8.75 15.17 7.07
N LEU A 166 -8.87 16.24 6.28
CA LEU A 166 -10.13 16.93 6.06
C LEU A 166 -11.12 16.04 5.30
N ILE A 167 -10.67 15.36 4.25
CA ILE A 167 -11.48 14.40 3.49
C ILE A 167 -11.95 13.25 4.37
N GLU A 168 -11.06 12.70 5.22
CA GLU A 168 -11.39 11.65 6.18
C GLU A 168 -12.46 12.10 7.17
N ARG A 169 -12.31 13.29 7.78
CA ARG A 169 -13.32 13.85 8.68
C ARG A 169 -14.66 14.05 7.98
N HIS A 170 -14.66 14.56 6.75
CA HIS A 170 -15.88 14.71 5.96
C HIS A 170 -16.53 13.37 5.65
N PHE A 171 -15.76 12.37 5.24
CA PHE A 171 -16.23 11.01 5.01
C PHE A 171 -16.90 10.45 6.27
N MET A 172 -16.21 10.49 7.41
CA MET A 172 -16.74 10.02 8.70
C MET A 172 -18.01 10.76 9.10
N SER A 173 -18.09 12.08 8.89
CA SER A 173 -19.29 12.86 9.18
C SER A 173 -20.46 12.56 8.24
N SER A 174 -20.18 12.17 6.99
CA SER A 174 -21.20 11.89 5.97
C SER A 174 -21.87 10.53 6.14
N LEU A 175 -21.27 9.64 6.93
CA LEU A 175 -21.80 8.30 7.23
C LEU A 175 -22.92 8.34 8.29
N GLY A 176 -22.90 9.31 9.22
CA GLY A 176 -23.95 9.51 10.23
C GLY A 176 -24.25 8.25 11.07
N ASP A 177 -25.53 8.07 11.46
CA ASP A 177 -26.07 6.90 12.19
C ASP A 177 -26.30 5.65 11.31
N ARG A 178 -25.91 5.69 10.02
CA ARG A 178 -26.10 4.52 9.13
C ARG A 178 -25.12 3.44 9.57
N SER A 179 -25.59 2.19 9.69
CA SER A 179 -24.69 1.07 9.98
C SER A 179 -23.58 1.05 8.94
N MET A 180 -22.34 1.33 9.38
CA MET A 180 -21.19 1.37 8.48
C MET A 180 -21.04 0.00 7.84
N ASP A 181 -21.13 -0.07 6.50
CA ASP A 181 -20.68 -1.26 5.81
C ASP A 181 -19.22 -1.54 6.19
N VAL A 182 -18.86 -2.82 6.29
CA VAL A 182 -17.56 -3.25 6.83
C VAL A 182 -16.40 -2.60 6.05
N PHE A 183 -16.53 -2.44 4.73
CA PHE A 183 -15.52 -1.76 3.92
C PHE A 183 -15.37 -0.27 4.26
N SER A 184 -16.45 0.42 4.60
CA SER A 184 -16.44 1.82 5.03
C SER A 184 -15.76 2.02 6.40
N GLN A 185 -15.78 1.00 7.28
CA GLN A 185 -15.03 1.02 8.54
C GLN A 185 -13.52 0.92 8.31
N HIS A 186 -13.09 0.11 7.34
CA HIS A 186 -11.67 -0.09 7.04
C HIS A 186 -11.09 0.92 6.06
N PHE A 187 -11.94 1.68 5.37
CA PHE A 187 -11.54 2.62 4.33
C PHE A 187 -10.47 3.66 4.77
N PRO A 188 -10.58 4.31 5.95
CA PRO A 188 -9.58 5.28 6.37
C PRO A 188 -8.20 4.65 6.55
N PHE A 189 -8.15 3.44 7.12
CA PHE A 189 -6.92 2.75 7.49
C PHE A 189 -6.26 2.00 6.32
N THR A 190 -6.99 1.78 5.24
CA THR A 190 -6.48 1.12 4.04
C THR A 190 -6.17 2.17 2.98
N SER A 191 -7.18 2.65 2.26
CA SER A 191 -6.97 3.52 1.10
C SER A 191 -6.47 4.92 1.47
N LEU A 192 -7.01 5.58 2.49
CA LEU A 192 -6.56 6.95 2.83
C LEU A 192 -5.14 6.97 3.41
N ARG A 193 -4.83 6.05 4.35
CA ARG A 193 -3.46 5.90 4.87
C ARG A 193 -2.48 5.47 3.78
N TRP A 194 -2.90 4.62 2.85
CA TRP A 194 -2.08 4.27 1.69
C TRP A 194 -1.67 5.49 0.85
N TYR A 195 -2.62 6.38 0.54
CA TYR A 195 -2.31 7.60 -0.21
C TYR A 195 -1.31 8.48 0.54
N ARG A 196 -1.49 8.66 1.86
CA ARG A 196 -0.55 9.41 2.71
C ARG A 196 0.85 8.78 2.66
N LEU A 197 0.94 7.47 2.94
CA LEU A 197 2.18 6.70 2.91
C LEU A 197 2.86 6.80 1.54
N SER A 198 2.14 6.53 0.47
CA SER A 198 2.70 6.54 -0.88
C SER A 198 3.22 7.91 -1.26
N TYR A 199 2.47 8.98 -0.95
CA TYR A 199 2.84 10.34 -1.28
C TYR A 199 4.09 10.79 -0.53
N VAL A 200 4.22 10.51 0.77
CA VAL A 200 5.47 10.81 1.50
C VAL A 200 6.62 9.94 1.04
N CYS A 201 6.38 8.68 0.64
CA CYS A 201 7.42 7.84 0.07
C CYS A 201 7.94 8.42 -1.26
N VAL A 202 7.07 8.96 -2.14
CA VAL A 202 7.53 9.65 -3.36
C VAL A 202 8.47 10.82 -3.01
N PHE A 203 8.14 11.59 -1.97
CA PHE A 203 8.98 12.68 -1.49
C PHE A 203 10.34 12.18 -0.97
N LEU A 204 10.33 11.13 -0.14
CA LEU A 204 11.54 10.53 0.43
C LEU A 204 12.46 9.95 -0.65
N ASP A 205 11.90 9.35 -1.71
CA ASP A 205 12.66 8.86 -2.86
C ASP A 205 13.41 10.00 -3.58
N ALA A 206 12.76 11.16 -3.72
CA ALA A 206 13.25 12.30 -4.50
C ALA A 206 14.20 13.25 -3.73
N THR A 207 14.32 13.10 -2.42
CA THR A 207 15.04 14.04 -1.54
C THR A 207 16.43 13.57 -1.17
N ASP A 208 17.30 14.51 -0.76
CA ASP A 208 18.64 14.22 -0.26
C ASP A 208 18.59 13.40 1.04
N VAL A 209 19.62 12.58 1.28
CA VAL A 209 19.74 11.69 2.45
C VAL A 209 19.50 12.42 3.79
N SER A 210 19.87 13.71 3.88
CA SER A 210 19.66 14.55 5.07
C SER A 210 18.18 14.87 5.35
N GLN A 211 17.34 14.94 4.31
CA GLN A 211 15.88 15.14 4.42
C GLN A 211 15.12 13.81 4.53
N ARG A 212 15.76 12.69 4.16
CA ARG A 212 15.24 11.34 4.36
C ARG A 212 15.21 10.93 5.84
N THR A 213 15.94 11.64 6.68
CA THR A 213 15.87 11.55 8.14
C THR A 213 15.11 12.75 8.68
N GLY A 214 13.93 12.55 9.26
CA GLY A 214 13.15 13.66 9.83
C GLY A 214 11.66 13.36 9.94
N GLN A 215 10.88 14.43 9.98
CA GLN A 215 9.43 14.38 10.14
C GLN A 215 8.71 13.58 9.05
N ALA A 216 9.17 13.66 7.79
CA ALA A 216 8.63 12.88 6.69
C ALA A 216 8.80 11.36 6.89
N LEU A 217 9.96 10.93 7.41
CA LEU A 217 10.18 9.54 7.79
C LEU A 217 9.28 9.13 8.96
N THR A 218 9.14 9.99 9.97
CA THR A 218 8.23 9.74 11.10
C THR A 218 6.80 9.50 10.62
N TRP A 219 6.30 10.33 9.69
CA TRP A 219 4.98 10.11 9.09
C TRP A 219 4.89 8.81 8.30
N ALA A 220 5.91 8.47 7.51
CA ALA A 220 5.93 7.22 6.75
C ALA A 220 5.85 6.00 7.68
N ILE A 221 6.64 6.00 8.76
CA ILE A 221 6.62 4.95 9.79
C ILE A 221 5.25 4.89 10.47
N GLU A 222 4.71 6.05 10.88
CA GLU A 222 3.42 6.13 11.54
C GLU A 222 2.30 5.58 10.65
N TRP A 223 2.18 6.02 9.40
CA TRP A 223 1.10 5.59 8.52
C TRP A 223 1.24 4.13 8.11
N ALA A 224 2.46 3.64 7.86
CA ALA A 224 2.70 2.22 7.63
C ALA A 224 2.31 1.39 8.86
N SER A 225 2.67 1.84 10.06
CA SER A 225 2.29 1.15 11.30
C SER A 225 0.78 1.13 11.53
N GLN A 226 0.06 2.22 11.20
CA GLN A 226 -1.39 2.29 11.32
C GLN A 226 -2.09 1.34 10.36
N ILE A 227 -1.59 1.19 9.12
CA ILE A 227 -2.10 0.21 8.15
C ILE A 227 -1.98 -1.21 8.71
N LEU A 228 -0.82 -1.59 9.25
CA LEU A 228 -0.59 -2.93 9.77
C LEU A 228 -1.29 -3.18 11.11
N PHE A 229 -1.31 -2.19 11.99
CA PHE A 229 -1.98 -2.28 13.29
C PHE A 229 -3.49 -2.46 13.11
N HIS A 230 -4.07 -1.80 12.11
CA HIS A 230 -5.48 -1.95 11.75
C HIS A 230 -5.85 -3.40 11.42
N LEU A 231 -4.92 -4.21 10.89
CA LEU A 231 -5.17 -5.65 10.62
C LEU A 231 -5.37 -6.47 11.89
N SER A 232 -5.06 -5.91 13.05
CA SER A 232 -5.08 -6.58 14.33
C SER A 232 -6.24 -6.14 15.19
N ARG A 233 -6.71 -7.05 16.04
CA ARG A 233 -7.48 -6.74 17.22
C ARG A 233 -6.62 -6.95 18.47
N PRO A 234 -6.79 -6.14 19.52
CA PRO A 234 -6.12 -6.40 20.79
C PRO A 234 -6.53 -7.78 21.31
N CYS A 235 -5.55 -8.65 21.61
CA CYS A 235 -5.86 -9.86 22.36
C CYS A 235 -6.27 -9.46 23.78
N CYS A 236 -7.39 -10.00 24.28
CA CYS A 236 -7.70 -9.85 25.71
C CYS A 236 -6.51 -10.38 26.52
N PRO A 237 -5.96 -9.61 27.47
CA PRO A 237 -4.91 -10.12 28.32
C PRO A 237 -5.47 -11.30 29.11
N VAL A 238 -4.80 -12.45 29.05
CA VAL A 238 -5.01 -13.49 30.06
C VAL A 238 -4.63 -12.84 31.38
N VAL A 239 -5.58 -12.78 32.31
CA VAL A 239 -5.38 -12.24 33.66
C VAL A 239 -4.49 -13.22 34.42
N ASP A 240 -3.19 -13.19 34.14
CA ASP A 240 -2.17 -13.78 35.01
C ASP A 240 -1.17 -12.67 35.35
N GLY A 241 -1.09 -12.39 36.64
CA GLY A 241 -0.33 -11.28 37.19
C GLY A 241 1.17 -11.35 36.86
N ASP A 242 1.79 -10.17 36.81
CA ASP A 242 3.24 -9.94 36.90
C ASP A 242 4.15 -10.31 35.74
N SER A 243 3.65 -10.41 34.50
CA SER A 243 4.53 -10.31 33.32
C SER A 243 4.09 -9.18 32.39
N GLN A 244 4.96 -8.19 32.20
CA GLN A 244 4.87 -7.17 31.13
C GLN A 244 5.09 -7.83 29.77
N ASN A 245 4.28 -8.83 29.43
CA ASN A 245 4.35 -9.44 28.11
C ASN A 245 3.80 -8.44 27.09
N PRO A 246 4.55 -8.14 26.01
CA PRO A 246 4.07 -7.24 24.96
C PRO A 246 2.74 -7.74 24.41
N ILE A 247 1.76 -6.84 24.26
CA ILE A 247 0.40 -7.16 23.78
C ILE A 247 0.48 -7.97 22.48
N GLN A 248 0.00 -9.20 22.51
CA GLN A 248 -0.07 -10.03 21.31
C GLN A 248 -1.09 -9.47 20.32
N LEU A 249 -0.65 -9.30 19.06
CA LEU A 249 -1.51 -8.85 17.97
C LEU A 249 -2.08 -10.07 17.25
N GLU A 250 -3.41 -10.17 17.23
CA GLU A 250 -4.13 -11.25 16.56
C GLU A 250 -4.88 -10.71 15.34
N PRO A 251 -4.94 -11.45 14.21
CA PRO A 251 -5.73 -11.05 13.05
C PRO A 251 -7.18 -10.73 13.45
N ASP A 252 -7.71 -9.61 12.95
CA ASP A 252 -9.13 -9.29 13.10
C ASP A 252 -9.95 -10.15 12.13
N PRO A 253 -10.89 -11.00 12.62
CA PRO A 253 -11.73 -11.83 11.76
C PRO A 253 -12.57 -11.04 10.75
N SER A 254 -13.01 -9.83 11.11
CA SER A 254 -13.80 -8.98 10.20
C SER A 254 -12.98 -8.52 9.00
N ILE A 255 -11.70 -8.21 9.23
CA ILE A 255 -10.76 -7.83 8.18
C ILE A 255 -10.41 -9.04 7.32
N VAL A 256 -10.22 -10.21 7.92
CA VAL A 256 -9.97 -11.45 7.19
C VAL A 256 -11.11 -11.76 6.22
N GLU A 257 -12.36 -11.60 6.66
CA GLU A 257 -13.54 -11.78 5.81
C GLU A 257 -13.57 -10.78 4.66
N VAL A 258 -13.34 -9.50 4.94
CA VAL A 258 -13.25 -8.43 3.92
C VAL A 258 -12.15 -8.71 2.90
N MET A 259 -10.98 -9.11 3.38
CA MET A 259 -9.82 -9.38 2.53
C MET A 259 -10.02 -10.59 1.62
N SER A 260 -10.86 -11.55 2.02
CA SER A 260 -11.20 -12.72 1.17
C SER A 260 -11.84 -12.33 -0.17
N PHE A 261 -12.41 -11.13 -0.26
CA PHE A 261 -13.04 -10.57 -1.46
C PHE A 261 -12.40 -9.25 -1.90
N ALA A 262 -11.19 -8.93 -1.43
CA ALA A 262 -10.54 -7.67 -1.74
C ALA A 262 -9.89 -7.68 -3.14
N ILE A 263 -9.68 -6.48 -3.69
CA ILE A 263 -8.90 -6.27 -4.92
C ILE A 263 -7.40 -6.48 -4.66
N ASP A 264 -6.66 -6.80 -5.73
CA ASP A 264 -5.23 -7.13 -5.67
C ASP A 264 -4.42 -6.04 -4.94
N HIS A 265 -4.83 -4.77 -5.10
CA HIS A 265 -4.19 -3.63 -4.45
C HIS A 265 -4.20 -3.67 -2.92
N TYR A 266 -5.20 -4.27 -2.25
CA TYR A 266 -5.19 -4.35 -0.78
C TYR A 266 -3.99 -5.16 -0.27
N PHE A 267 -3.64 -6.24 -0.97
CA PHE A 267 -2.50 -7.07 -0.63
C PHE A 267 -1.18 -6.34 -0.90
N VAL A 268 -1.12 -5.56 -1.98
CA VAL A 268 0.05 -4.70 -2.30
C VAL A 268 0.26 -3.65 -1.22
N VAL A 269 -0.80 -2.98 -0.74
CA VAL A 269 -0.71 -1.98 0.34
C VAL A 269 -0.07 -2.56 1.60
N ILE A 270 -0.47 -3.77 2.00
CA ILE A 270 0.04 -4.44 3.20
C ILE A 270 1.50 -4.87 3.02
N ALA A 271 1.84 -5.44 1.86
CA ALA A 271 3.21 -5.80 1.53
C ALA A 271 4.13 -4.57 1.51
N TYR A 272 3.67 -3.48 0.91
CA TYR A 272 4.41 -2.22 0.82
C TYR A 272 4.59 -1.57 2.20
N ALA A 273 3.55 -1.48 3.03
CA ALA A 273 3.67 -0.95 4.38
C ALA A 273 4.67 -1.75 5.23
N SER A 274 4.63 -3.08 5.12
CA SER A 274 5.61 -3.96 5.78
C SER A 274 7.03 -3.72 5.27
N PHE A 275 7.21 -3.61 3.96
CA PHE A 275 8.51 -3.31 3.35
C PHE A 275 9.07 -1.97 3.82
N VAL A 276 8.27 -0.90 3.84
CA VAL A 276 8.72 0.43 4.31
C VAL A 276 9.26 0.35 5.74
N LEU A 277 8.55 -0.35 6.62
CA LEU A 277 9.00 -0.52 8.00
C LEU A 277 10.30 -1.34 8.07
N VAL A 278 10.32 -2.55 7.51
CA VAL A 278 11.52 -3.42 7.59
C VAL A 278 12.73 -2.78 6.93
N ASN A 279 12.55 -2.13 5.78
CA ASN A 279 13.63 -1.44 5.09
C ASN A 279 14.13 -0.22 5.89
N SER A 280 13.25 0.54 6.54
CA SER A 280 13.65 1.65 7.42
C SER A 280 14.47 1.17 8.62
N TRP A 281 14.13 0.01 9.17
CA TRP A 281 14.92 -0.63 10.24
C TRP A 281 16.26 -1.16 9.73
N LEU A 282 16.31 -1.86 8.60
CA LEU A 282 17.55 -2.36 8.00
C LEU A 282 18.51 -1.23 7.62
N SER A 283 17.98 -0.11 7.15
CA SER A 283 18.74 1.12 6.87
C SER A 283 19.12 1.90 8.13
N ASN A 284 18.86 1.35 9.33
CA ASN A 284 19.18 1.95 10.62
C ASN A 284 18.59 3.37 10.78
N LEU A 285 17.34 3.56 10.34
CA LEU A 285 16.60 4.81 10.46
C LEU A 285 15.60 4.80 11.63
N MET A 286 15.22 3.61 12.10
CA MET A 286 14.31 3.41 13.24
C MET A 286 14.69 2.18 14.06
N ASP A 287 14.27 2.15 15.32
CA ASP A 287 14.41 0.99 16.20
C ASP A 287 13.29 -0.05 16.04
N PHE A 288 13.41 -1.16 16.79
CA PHE A 288 12.44 -2.25 16.84
C PHE A 288 11.03 -1.84 17.34
N ASN A 289 10.92 -0.71 18.03
CA ASN A 289 9.67 -0.15 18.53
C ASN A 289 9.16 1.01 17.66
N LEU A 290 9.66 1.11 16.42
CA LEU A 290 9.27 2.10 15.42
C LEU A 290 9.63 3.54 15.79
N ARG A 291 10.60 3.76 16.68
CA ARG A 291 11.07 5.09 17.02
C ARG A 291 12.18 5.51 16.05
N PRO A 292 12.03 6.64 15.33
CA PRO A 292 13.11 7.17 14.50
C PRO A 292 14.36 7.49 15.34
N HIS A 293 15.54 7.20 14.83
CA HIS A 293 16.81 7.39 15.58
C HIS A 293 17.21 8.86 15.85
N ILE A 294 16.38 9.82 15.47
CA ILE A 294 16.59 11.26 15.68
C ILE A 294 16.33 11.64 17.16
N GLU A 295 15.59 10.80 17.91
CA GLU A 295 15.16 11.07 19.30
C GLU A 295 15.84 10.16 20.34
N ARG A 296 17.18 10.10 20.37
CA ARG A 296 17.87 9.33 21.43
C ARG A 296 17.92 10.09 22.77
N SER A 297 16.92 9.85 23.62
CA SER A 297 17.07 9.97 25.08
C SER A 297 17.25 8.57 25.70
N GLY A 298 18.51 8.18 25.91
CA GLY A 298 18.96 7.48 27.13
C GLY A 298 18.41 6.13 27.60
N GLU A 299 17.47 5.44 26.94
CA GLU A 299 16.99 4.13 27.42
C GLU A 299 17.15 3.02 26.38
N ILE A 300 18.13 2.14 26.63
CA ILE A 300 18.28 0.87 25.93
C ILE A 300 17.36 -0.13 26.64
N MET A 301 16.09 -0.20 26.22
CA MET A 301 15.26 -1.33 26.60
C MET A 301 15.69 -2.54 25.78
N SER A 302 16.20 -3.58 26.44
CA SER A 302 16.49 -4.89 25.85
C SER A 302 15.16 -5.60 25.57
N VAL A 303 14.56 -5.28 24.43
CA VAL A 303 13.42 -6.03 23.88
C VAL A 303 14.00 -7.03 22.89
N THR A 304 13.65 -8.30 23.01
CA THR A 304 13.98 -9.31 21.98
C THR A 304 13.33 -8.90 20.65
N ALA A 305 14.01 -9.05 19.52
CA ALA A 305 13.50 -8.73 18.20
C ALA A 305 12.17 -9.43 17.91
N SER A 306 12.01 -10.67 18.39
CA SER A 306 10.75 -11.43 18.39
C SER A 306 9.61 -10.82 19.26
N GLY A 307 9.94 -10.06 20.30
CA GLY A 307 8.98 -9.33 21.14
C GLY A 307 8.68 -7.90 20.65
N SER A 308 9.37 -7.45 19.61
CA SER A 308 9.29 -6.07 19.12
C SER A 308 7.95 -5.72 18.48
N LEU A 309 7.60 -4.43 18.50
CA LEU A 309 6.42 -3.94 17.78
C LEU A 309 6.55 -4.18 16.27
N LEU A 310 7.74 -3.97 15.70
CA LEU A 310 8.02 -4.22 14.29
C LEU A 310 7.71 -5.68 13.89
N PHE A 311 8.27 -6.65 14.62
CA PHE A 311 8.01 -8.07 14.37
C PHE A 311 6.52 -8.39 14.49
N ARG A 312 5.86 -7.94 15.56
CA ARG A 312 4.44 -8.21 15.80
C ARG A 312 3.54 -7.68 14.68
N LEU A 313 3.83 -6.50 14.13
CA LEU A 313 3.06 -5.91 13.03
C LEU A 313 3.25 -6.68 11.71
N VAL A 314 4.48 -7.06 11.38
CA VAL A 314 4.76 -7.84 10.16
C VAL A 314 4.18 -9.26 10.29
N ASN A 315 4.30 -9.87 11.47
CA ASN A 315 3.76 -11.20 11.74
C ASN A 315 2.23 -11.22 11.70
N VAL A 316 1.54 -10.23 12.29
CA VAL A 316 0.07 -10.17 12.19
C VAL A 316 -0.36 -9.95 10.73
N ALA A 317 0.36 -9.16 9.95
CA ALA A 317 0.08 -9.00 8.52
C ALA A 317 0.20 -10.33 7.75
N ALA A 318 1.27 -11.11 8.01
CA ALA A 318 1.45 -12.43 7.40
C ALA A 318 0.28 -13.36 7.73
N ARG A 319 -0.07 -13.46 9.02
CA ARG A 319 -1.17 -14.31 9.50
C ARG A 319 -2.54 -13.87 8.98
N THR A 320 -2.78 -12.56 8.83
CA THR A 320 -4.01 -12.03 8.24
C THR A 320 -4.11 -12.42 6.77
N LEU A 321 -3.02 -12.31 5.99
CA LEU A 321 -3.02 -12.73 4.59
C LEU A 321 -3.19 -14.24 4.43
N GLU A 322 -2.60 -15.04 5.31
CA GLU A 322 -2.81 -16.49 5.34
C GLU A 322 -4.28 -16.84 5.59
N ALA A 323 -4.88 -16.20 6.59
CA ALA A 323 -6.28 -16.44 6.95
C ALA A 323 -7.26 -15.97 5.86
N ALA A 324 -6.94 -14.88 5.14
CA ALA A 324 -7.77 -14.34 4.07
C ALA A 324 -7.56 -15.02 2.70
N SER A 325 -6.58 -15.90 2.57
CA SER A 325 -6.23 -16.52 1.29
C SER A 325 -7.17 -17.69 0.93
N PRO A 326 -7.91 -17.65 -0.21
CA PRO A 326 -8.56 -18.84 -0.74
C PRO A 326 -7.53 -19.92 -1.18
N PRO A 327 -7.97 -21.14 -1.52
CA PRO A 327 -7.08 -22.16 -2.09
C PRO A 327 -6.41 -21.68 -3.40
N GLU A 328 -5.19 -22.17 -3.64
CA GLU A 328 -4.23 -21.95 -4.75
C GLU A 328 -4.43 -20.79 -5.75
N GLY A 329 -3.35 -20.03 -6.00
CA GLY A 329 -3.27 -19.02 -7.08
C GLY A 329 -3.59 -17.57 -6.69
N HIS A 330 -4.17 -17.35 -5.51
CA HIS A 330 -4.51 -16.02 -5.01
C HIS A 330 -3.28 -15.17 -4.67
N LEU A 331 -3.35 -13.85 -4.92
CA LEU A 331 -2.22 -12.92 -4.71
C LEU A 331 -1.73 -12.91 -3.25
N ALA A 332 -2.64 -13.04 -2.29
CA ALA A 332 -2.28 -13.14 -0.88
C ALA A 332 -1.26 -14.26 -0.60
N ARG A 333 -1.38 -15.44 -1.23
CA ARG A 333 -0.40 -16.53 -1.08
C ARG A 333 0.98 -16.20 -1.64
N ARG A 334 1.07 -15.25 -2.57
CA ARG A 334 2.36 -14.78 -3.09
C ARG A 334 3.08 -13.88 -2.09
N TYR A 335 2.34 -13.05 -1.35
CA TYR A 335 2.92 -12.13 -0.37
C TYR A 335 3.07 -12.74 1.02
N VAL A 336 2.38 -13.84 1.35
CA VAL A 336 2.61 -14.56 2.61
C VAL A 336 4.09 -14.96 2.81
N PRO A 337 4.77 -15.62 1.86
CA PRO A 337 6.20 -15.93 2.00
C PRO A 337 7.08 -14.69 2.15
N LEU A 338 6.75 -13.60 1.45
CA LEU A 338 7.44 -12.32 1.57
C LEU A 338 7.34 -11.77 3.00
N LEU A 339 6.14 -11.73 3.57
CA LEU A 339 5.91 -11.24 4.93
C LEU A 339 6.55 -12.13 6.00
N HIS A 340 6.50 -13.46 5.83
CA HIS A 340 7.23 -14.39 6.70
C HIS A 340 8.74 -14.23 6.59
N GLY A 341 9.26 -14.01 5.38
CA GLY A 341 10.67 -13.70 5.17
C GLY A 341 11.08 -12.42 5.90
N MET A 342 10.29 -11.35 5.78
CA MET A 342 10.48 -10.11 6.54
C MET A 342 10.47 -10.33 8.06
N ALA A 343 9.51 -11.09 8.58
CA ALA A 343 9.45 -11.46 10.00
C ALA A 343 10.66 -12.30 10.45
N GLY A 344 11.14 -13.19 9.57
CA GLY A 344 12.33 -13.99 9.76
C GLY A 344 13.61 -13.15 9.82
N LEU A 345 13.75 -12.15 8.94
CA LEU A 345 14.87 -11.20 8.98
C LEU A 345 14.93 -10.47 10.32
N ILE A 346 13.78 -9.96 10.80
CA ILE A 346 13.69 -9.29 12.10
C ILE A 346 14.11 -10.25 13.23
N SER A 347 13.60 -11.48 13.24
CA SER A 347 13.90 -12.47 14.28
C SER A 347 15.35 -12.97 14.26
N SER A 348 15.96 -13.08 13.08
CA SER A 348 17.34 -13.55 12.92
C SER A 348 18.39 -12.61 13.54
N SER A 349 18.01 -11.35 13.78
CA SER A 349 18.85 -10.38 14.49
C SER A 349 19.09 -10.78 15.95
N ASP A 350 18.13 -11.45 16.62
CA ASP A 350 18.29 -11.95 18.00
C ASP A 350 19.37 -13.03 18.10
N THR A 351 19.39 -13.97 17.14
CA THR A 351 20.35 -15.09 17.11
C THR A 351 21.79 -14.66 16.86
N GLN A 352 22.02 -13.44 16.34
CA GLN A 352 23.36 -12.94 16.04
C GLN A 352 23.88 -11.95 17.10
N VAL A 353 22.99 -11.33 17.89
CA VAL A 353 23.36 -10.53 19.07
C VAL A 353 23.63 -11.41 20.29
N HIS A 354 23.04 -12.62 20.36
CA HIS A 354 23.21 -13.58 21.45
C HIS A 354 24.24 -14.69 21.19
N SER A 355 25.36 -14.38 20.53
CA SER A 355 26.57 -15.22 20.63
C SER A 355 27.60 -14.62 21.62
N PRO A 356 27.41 -14.72 22.95
CA PRO A 356 28.48 -14.48 23.91
C PRO A 356 29.00 -15.80 24.51
N ILE A 357 30.31 -16.01 24.38
CA ILE A 357 31.21 -16.58 25.41
C ILE A 357 30.93 -18.02 25.91
N CYS A 358 31.67 -18.98 25.33
CA CYS A 358 32.26 -20.19 25.95
C CYS A 358 33.22 -20.78 24.89
N GLU A 359 34.51 -21.07 25.07
CA GLU A 359 35.40 -21.24 26.22
C GLU A 359 36.80 -20.72 25.84
N SER A 360 37.66 -20.60 26.85
CA SER A 360 39.02 -20.12 26.80
C SER A 360 40.03 -21.08 26.12
N ILE A 361 41.12 -20.46 25.65
CA ILE A 361 42.44 -21.02 25.27
C ILE A 361 42.59 -21.51 23.82
N GLY A 362 43.30 -20.71 23.02
CA GLY A 362 43.96 -21.17 21.80
C GLY A 362 44.13 -20.06 20.77
N VAL A 363 45.33 -19.46 20.72
CA VAL A 363 45.75 -18.51 19.69
C VAL A 363 45.58 -19.12 18.29
N GLN A 364 44.71 -18.55 17.47
CA GLN A 364 44.82 -18.55 16.01
C GLN A 364 44.03 -17.37 15.43
N THR A 365 44.77 -16.47 14.78
CA THR A 365 44.27 -15.37 13.96
C THR A 365 43.68 -15.93 12.66
N ASP A 366 42.38 -15.79 12.47
CA ASP A 366 41.70 -15.87 11.16
C ASP A 366 40.35 -15.10 11.21
N PRO A 367 39.72 -14.78 10.06
CA PRO A 367 39.52 -13.40 9.64
C PRO A 367 38.22 -12.76 10.14
N SER A 368 38.32 -11.46 10.39
CA SER A 368 37.26 -10.43 10.45
C SER A 368 35.80 -10.93 10.53
N LEU A 369 35.23 -10.86 11.74
CA LEU A 369 33.78 -10.76 11.93
C LEU A 369 33.24 -9.64 11.03
N PRO A 370 32.15 -9.87 10.27
CA PRO A 370 31.57 -8.84 9.42
C PRO A 370 31.10 -7.67 10.28
N SER A 371 31.40 -6.45 9.83
CA SER A 371 30.92 -5.25 10.53
C SER A 371 29.39 -5.22 10.51
N GLN A 372 28.77 -4.56 11.51
CA GLN A 372 27.31 -4.39 11.58
C GLN A 372 26.71 -3.83 10.28
N GLN A 373 27.48 -3.01 9.56
CA GLN A 373 27.14 -2.49 8.22
C GLN A 373 27.17 -3.56 7.11
N GLN A 374 28.16 -4.47 7.11
CA GLN A 374 28.18 -5.60 6.16
C GLN A 374 27.02 -6.57 6.40
N MET A 375 26.63 -6.76 7.67
CA MET A 375 25.50 -7.63 8.02
C MET A 375 24.16 -7.02 7.59
N GLN A 376 23.94 -5.72 7.83
CA GLN A 376 22.77 -5.00 7.35
C GLN A 376 22.70 -4.95 5.81
N SER A 377 23.84 -4.84 5.14
CA SER A 377 23.93 -4.90 3.67
C SER A 377 23.49 -6.25 3.11
N ASN A 378 23.82 -7.37 3.78
CA ASN A 378 23.41 -8.70 3.34
C ASN A 378 21.90 -8.93 3.52
N LEU A 379 21.37 -8.56 4.70
CA LEU A 379 19.93 -8.67 4.99
C LEU A 379 19.08 -7.77 4.08
N GLY A 380 19.61 -6.59 3.70
CA GLY A 380 18.98 -5.70 2.72
C GLY A 380 18.92 -6.32 1.32
N GLY A 381 19.96 -7.05 0.92
CA GLY A 381 19.98 -7.84 -0.31
C GLY A 381 18.89 -8.91 -0.33
N ASP A 382 18.77 -9.67 0.76
CA ASP A 382 17.75 -10.72 0.92
C ASP A 382 16.33 -10.14 0.86
N LEU A 383 16.08 -9.00 1.52
CA LEU A 383 14.78 -8.31 1.47
C LEU A 383 14.38 -7.95 0.04
N TRP A 384 15.33 -7.41 -0.73
CA TRP A 384 15.08 -6.97 -2.10
C TRP A 384 14.87 -8.13 -3.06
N GLU A 385 15.60 -9.22 -2.88
CA GLU A 385 15.39 -10.44 -3.65
C GLU A 385 13.98 -10.98 -3.42
N MET A 386 13.53 -11.07 -2.15
CA MET A 386 12.17 -11.50 -1.82
C MET A 386 11.11 -10.57 -2.45
N TRP A 387 11.32 -9.25 -2.41
CA TRP A 387 10.43 -8.26 -3.02
C TRP A 387 10.27 -8.47 -4.53
N GLN A 388 11.38 -8.68 -5.24
CA GLN A 388 11.37 -8.94 -6.68
C GLN A 388 10.74 -10.29 -7.02
N GLN A 389 11.01 -11.34 -6.24
CA GLN A 389 10.37 -12.66 -6.42
C GLN A 389 8.83 -12.56 -6.25
N ALA A 390 8.37 -11.68 -5.35
CA ALA A 390 6.97 -11.33 -5.18
C ALA A 390 6.37 -10.52 -6.37
N GLY A 391 7.19 -10.13 -7.37
CA GLY A 391 6.74 -9.47 -8.61
C GLY A 391 6.28 -8.04 -8.43
N LEU A 392 6.78 -7.39 -7.38
CA LEU A 392 6.57 -5.99 -7.09
C LEU A 392 7.68 -5.17 -7.75
N GLU A 393 7.35 -4.00 -8.29
CA GLU A 393 8.36 -3.15 -8.94
C GLU A 393 9.33 -2.58 -7.91
N PRO A 394 10.58 -2.29 -8.31
CA PRO A 394 11.55 -1.69 -7.41
C PRO A 394 11.08 -0.31 -6.92
N ILE A 395 10.92 -0.16 -5.61
CA ILE A 395 10.76 1.13 -4.94
C ILE A 395 12.16 1.77 -4.84
N VAL A 396 12.33 2.99 -5.33
CA VAL A 396 13.61 3.72 -5.20
C VAL A 396 13.72 4.30 -3.79
N TRP A 397 13.90 3.43 -2.80
CA TRP A 397 14.25 3.81 -1.43
C TRP A 397 15.77 3.69 -1.29
N PRO A 398 16.47 4.60 -0.57
CA PRO A 398 17.89 4.37 -0.29
C PRO A 398 18.11 3.01 0.34
N GLY A 399 18.85 2.17 -0.37
CA GLY A 399 19.53 1.06 0.26
C GLY A 399 20.74 1.57 1.05
N PRO A 400 21.28 0.76 1.96
CA PRO A 400 22.56 1.03 2.64
C PRO A 400 23.76 1.23 1.68
N LEU A 401 23.57 1.02 0.37
CA LEU A 401 24.60 1.06 -0.67
C LEU A 401 24.70 2.39 -1.43
N ASP A 402 23.80 3.35 -1.21
CA ASP A 402 23.83 4.66 -1.90
C ASP A 402 25.09 5.49 -1.58
N GLY A 403 25.89 5.09 -0.58
CA GLY A 403 27.18 5.70 -0.24
C GLY A 403 28.43 5.01 -0.82
N VAL A 404 28.29 3.87 -1.53
CA VAL A 404 29.45 3.05 -1.94
C VAL A 404 29.91 3.33 -3.38
N TYR A 405 29.10 4.00 -4.20
CA TYR A 405 29.41 4.25 -5.61
C TYR A 405 29.34 5.73 -6.02
N ASN A 406 29.95 6.61 -5.24
CA ASN A 406 30.33 7.94 -5.70
C ASN A 406 31.77 8.24 -5.23
N THR A 407 32.76 7.70 -5.95
CA THR A 407 34.13 8.24 -6.00
C THR A 407 34.58 8.37 -7.44
#